data_AF-C0VNP1-F1
#
_entry.id   AF-C0VNP1-F1
#
_cell.length_a   1.000
_cell.length_b   1.000
_cell.length_c   1.000
_cell.angle_alpha   90.00
_cell.angle_beta   90.00
_cell.angle_gamma   90.00
#
_symmetry.space_group_name_H-M   'P 1'
#
loop_
_entity.id
_entity.type
_entity.pdbx_description
1 polymer ?
#
loop_
_entity_poly.entity_id
_entity_poly.type
_entity_poly.pdbx_seq_one_letter_code
_entity_poly.pdbx_strand_id
1 'polypeptide(L)'
;MGITASGRWAIVTNFRNGRDKNQYQTSRGHLIQTFLESDLTPIRFAQQLELKQQEYAGFNLFVGDREQAVYMSNRGEAPQVLANGVYVVSNGLMSEDWEKTKHLRKRFTQEFLPMLQQSNITETALHSTVWDILEDERKVILDLLPDTGINAEMEALLSSTFIQSPIYGTRCSNFLRMRQQQWLWTEKAQQGEQQGEIVEQKISLLK
;
A
#
# COMPACT_ATOMS: atom_id res chain seq x y z
N MET A 1 0.40 2.26 7.61
CA MET A 1 -0.38 0.99 7.64
C MET A 1 -0.41 0.49 9.08
N GLY A 2 -1.29 -0.44 9.42
CA GLY A 2 -1.31 -1.04 10.75
C GLY A 2 -2.11 -2.34 10.78
N ILE A 3 -1.89 -3.12 11.84
CA ILE A 3 -2.53 -4.42 12.09
C ILE A 3 -2.89 -4.55 13.57
N THR A 4 -3.81 -5.48 13.89
CA THR A 4 -4.12 -5.88 15.26
C THR A 4 -3.98 -7.40 15.45
N ALA A 5 -3.83 -7.83 16.71
CA ALA A 5 -3.87 -9.26 17.06
C ALA A 5 -5.25 -9.90 16.80
N SER A 6 -6.33 -9.13 16.71
CA SER A 6 -7.63 -9.66 16.27
C SER A 6 -7.65 -10.04 14.78
N GLY A 7 -6.68 -9.59 13.99
CA GLY A 7 -6.57 -9.88 12.56
C GLY A 7 -7.08 -8.75 11.67
N ARG A 8 -7.32 -7.56 12.23
CA ARG A 8 -7.62 -6.37 11.44
C ARG A 8 -6.36 -5.78 10.83
N TRP A 9 -6.48 -5.17 9.66
CA TRP A 9 -5.41 -4.47 8.99
C TRP A 9 -5.92 -3.27 8.19
N ALA A 10 -5.10 -2.24 8.05
CA ALA A 10 -5.44 -1.05 7.27
C ALA A 10 -4.23 -0.41 6.59
N ILE A 11 -4.46 0.07 5.38
CA ILE A 11 -3.48 0.76 4.54
C ILE A 11 -4.17 1.99 3.94
N VAL A 12 -3.51 3.14 4.02
CA VAL A 12 -3.95 4.36 3.37
C VAL A 12 -2.86 4.84 2.41
N THR A 13 -3.25 5.23 1.20
CA THR A 13 -2.37 5.96 0.28
C THR A 13 -2.95 7.33 0.00
N ASN A 14 -2.08 8.32 -0.22
CA ASN A 14 -2.53 9.62 -0.71
C ASN A 14 -3.05 9.47 -2.14
N PHE A 15 -4.11 10.17 -2.49
CA PHE A 15 -4.48 10.39 -3.88
C PHE A 15 -3.71 11.59 -4.42
N ARG A 16 -2.99 11.40 -5.52
CA ARG A 16 -2.14 12.42 -6.13
C ARG A 16 -2.95 13.24 -7.12
N ASN A 17 -3.25 14.46 -6.72
CA ASN A 17 -3.92 15.46 -7.54
C ASN A 17 -3.28 16.83 -7.29
N GLY A 18 -2.35 17.26 -8.14
CA GLY A 18 -1.69 18.55 -8.05
C GLY A 18 -2.61 19.75 -8.33
N ARG A 19 -3.79 19.49 -8.88
CA ARG A 19 -4.84 20.48 -9.15
C ARG A 19 -5.71 20.77 -7.93
N ASP A 20 -5.71 19.89 -6.92
CA ASP A 20 -6.43 20.12 -5.66
C ASP A 20 -5.71 21.20 -4.84
N LYS A 21 -6.38 22.34 -4.64
CA LYS A 21 -5.88 23.48 -3.84
C LYS A 21 -6.63 23.66 -2.53
N ASN A 22 -7.55 22.75 -2.21
CA ASN A 22 -8.35 22.85 -1.01
C ASN A 22 -7.51 22.59 0.24
N GLN A 23 -7.92 23.19 1.35
CA GLN A 23 -7.39 22.89 2.67
C GLN A 23 -8.36 21.98 3.41
N TYR A 24 -7.82 20.96 4.07
CA TYR A 24 -8.61 19.98 4.82
C TYR A 24 -8.14 20.02 6.27
N GLN A 25 -9.09 20.11 7.20
CA GLN A 25 -8.80 20.18 8.64
C GLN A 25 -8.47 18.79 9.22
N THR A 26 -8.91 17.73 8.56
CA THR A 26 -8.71 16.35 9.02
C THR A 26 -7.43 15.74 8.46
N SER A 27 -6.76 14.93 9.28
CA SER A 27 -5.62 14.12 8.83
C SER A 27 -6.07 12.69 8.51
N ARG A 28 -5.64 12.19 7.35
CA ARG A 28 -5.82 10.79 6.91
C ARG A 28 -5.16 9.80 7.88
N GLY A 29 -4.16 10.22 8.65
CA GLY A 29 -3.43 9.35 9.59
C GLY A 29 -4.32 8.69 10.64
N HIS A 30 -5.37 9.39 11.07
CA HIS A 30 -6.33 8.85 12.06
C HIS A 30 -7.23 7.75 11.47
N LEU A 31 -7.41 7.68 10.14
CA LEU A 31 -8.30 6.69 9.52
C LEU A 31 -7.89 5.24 9.85
N ILE A 32 -6.59 4.98 9.83
CA ILE A 32 -6.03 3.67 10.17
C ILE A 32 -6.36 3.35 11.64
N GLN A 33 -6.02 4.25 12.55
CA GLN A 33 -6.26 4.04 13.97
C GLN A 33 -7.75 3.83 14.27
N THR A 34 -8.63 4.71 13.76
CA THR A 34 -10.07 4.61 13.97
C THR A 34 -10.64 3.29 13.47
N PHE A 35 -10.16 2.75 12.33
CA PHE A 35 -10.60 1.43 11.86
C PHE A 35 -10.14 0.30 12.78
N LEU A 36 -8.85 0.31 13.15
CA LEU A 36 -8.23 -0.76 13.94
C LEU A 36 -8.79 -0.81 15.37
N GLU A 37 -9.23 0.33 15.92
CA GLU A 37 -9.88 0.44 17.23
C GLU A 37 -11.40 0.22 17.18
N SER A 38 -12.02 0.17 15.99
CA SER A 38 -13.46 -0.07 15.86
C SER A 38 -13.81 -1.55 15.81
N ASP A 39 -15.03 -1.87 16.21
CA ASP A 39 -15.62 -3.20 16.05
C ASP A 39 -16.43 -3.37 14.74
N LEU A 40 -16.50 -2.33 13.91
CA LEU A 40 -17.25 -2.36 12.65
C LEU A 40 -16.57 -3.28 11.63
N THR A 41 -17.33 -4.15 10.97
CA THR A 41 -16.82 -4.92 9.80
C THR A 41 -16.21 -3.97 8.77
N PRO A 42 -15.19 -4.38 8.00
CA PRO A 42 -14.50 -3.52 7.01
C PRO A 42 -15.46 -2.74 6.10
N ILE A 43 -16.49 -3.40 5.54
CA ILE A 43 -17.45 -2.73 4.64
C ILE A 43 -18.30 -1.68 5.36
N ARG A 44 -18.73 -1.96 6.59
CA ARG A 44 -19.54 -1.01 7.39
C ARG A 44 -18.73 0.22 7.80
N PHE A 45 -17.46 0.03 8.15
CA PHE A 45 -16.57 1.14 8.44
C PHE A 45 -16.41 2.05 7.21
N ALA A 46 -16.13 1.47 6.04
CA ALA A 46 -15.95 2.22 4.80
C ALA A 46 -17.24 2.96 4.38
N GLN A 47 -18.41 2.33 4.50
CA GLN A 47 -19.71 2.97 4.26
C GLN A 47 -19.98 4.16 5.20
N GLN A 48 -19.62 4.04 6.48
CA GLN A 48 -19.75 5.17 7.40
C GLN A 48 -18.77 6.30 7.08
N LEU A 49 -17.54 5.95 6.65
CA LEU A 49 -16.55 6.94 6.24
C LEU A 49 -16.99 7.68 4.97
N GLU A 50 -17.63 7.00 4.02
CA GLU A 50 -18.14 7.57 2.77
C GLU A 50 -19.02 8.81 2.99
N LEU A 51 -19.83 8.80 4.06
CA LEU A 51 -20.73 9.91 4.41
C LEU A 51 -20.00 11.21 4.77
N LYS A 52 -18.76 11.12 5.24
CA LYS A 52 -17.92 12.25 5.68
C LYS A 52 -16.60 12.36 4.92
N GLN A 53 -16.44 11.61 3.83
CA GLN A 53 -15.17 11.47 3.11
C GLN A 53 -14.67 12.77 2.47
N GLN A 54 -15.56 13.75 2.25
CA GLN A 54 -15.25 15.06 1.70
C GLN A 54 -14.50 15.96 2.69
N GLU A 55 -14.49 15.61 3.97
CA GLU A 55 -13.71 16.32 5.00
C GLU A 55 -12.19 16.07 4.89
N TYR A 56 -11.78 15.08 4.09
CA TYR A 56 -10.40 14.61 3.96
C TYR A 56 -9.80 14.98 2.60
N ALA A 57 -8.50 15.29 2.61
CA ALA A 57 -7.71 15.33 1.38
C ALA A 57 -7.75 13.97 0.66
N GLY A 58 -7.59 13.97 -0.66
CA GLY A 58 -7.72 12.77 -1.49
C GLY A 58 -6.97 11.55 -0.95
N PHE A 59 -7.62 10.38 -0.88
CA PHE A 59 -7.03 9.14 -0.36
C PHE A 59 -7.61 7.90 -1.02
N ASN A 60 -6.82 6.83 -0.94
CA ASN A 60 -7.26 5.45 -1.10
C ASN A 60 -7.17 4.75 0.25
N LEU A 61 -8.20 4.00 0.62
CA LEU A 61 -8.25 3.25 1.87
C LEU A 61 -8.49 1.77 1.57
N PHE A 62 -7.61 0.93 2.10
CA PHE A 62 -7.77 -0.52 2.15
C PHE A 62 -7.90 -0.91 3.60
N VAL A 63 -9.01 -1.56 3.95
CA VAL A 63 -9.27 -2.06 5.30
C VAL A 63 -9.71 -3.51 5.19
N GLY A 64 -9.32 -4.32 6.15
CA GLY A 64 -9.74 -5.70 6.18
C GLY A 64 -9.58 -6.37 7.52
N ASP A 65 -10.10 -7.58 7.57
CA ASP A 65 -9.91 -8.54 8.64
C ASP A 65 -9.48 -9.89 8.05
N ARG A 66 -9.78 -11.00 8.74
CA ARG A 66 -9.41 -12.34 8.28
C ARG A 66 -10.25 -12.86 7.13
N GLU A 67 -11.44 -12.30 6.93
CA GLU A 67 -12.45 -12.82 6.03
C GLU A 67 -12.72 -11.86 4.87
N GLN A 68 -12.58 -10.56 5.11
CA GLN A 68 -12.96 -9.53 4.17
C GLN A 68 -11.85 -8.49 3.99
N ALA A 69 -11.63 -8.09 2.74
CA ALA A 69 -10.87 -6.92 2.35
C ALA A 69 -11.81 -5.94 1.63
N VAL A 70 -11.69 -4.64 1.94
CA VAL A 70 -12.50 -3.58 1.35
C VAL A 70 -11.60 -2.46 0.88
N TYR A 71 -11.95 -1.93 -0.29
CA TYR A 71 -11.33 -0.76 -0.87
C TYR A 71 -12.36 0.37 -1.01
N MET A 72 -11.92 1.61 -0.77
CA MET A 72 -12.64 2.81 -1.19
C MET A 72 -11.67 3.94 -1.56
N SER A 73 -12.14 4.89 -2.34
CA SER A 73 -11.46 6.17 -2.58
C SER A 73 -12.45 7.32 -2.52
N ASN A 74 -12.10 8.39 -1.82
CA ASN A 74 -12.91 9.60 -1.79
C ASN A 74 -12.82 10.43 -3.09
N ARG A 75 -12.21 9.86 -4.14
CA ARG A 75 -12.07 10.42 -5.48
C ARG A 75 -12.83 9.63 -6.56
N GLY A 76 -13.88 8.91 -6.16
CA GLY A 76 -14.87 8.36 -7.10
C GLY A 76 -15.07 6.86 -7.08
N GLU A 77 -14.48 6.14 -6.12
CA GLU A 77 -14.72 4.70 -5.96
C GLU A 77 -15.38 4.43 -4.60
N ALA A 78 -16.68 4.08 -4.67
CA ALA A 78 -17.46 3.71 -3.50
C ALA A 78 -16.88 2.48 -2.79
N PRO A 79 -17.17 2.30 -1.49
CA PRO A 79 -16.77 1.11 -0.74
C PRO A 79 -17.16 -0.19 -1.44
N GLN A 80 -16.17 -1.02 -1.73
CA GLN A 80 -16.34 -2.31 -2.42
C GLN A 80 -15.53 -3.41 -1.74
N VAL A 81 -16.14 -4.60 -1.64
CA VAL A 81 -15.44 -5.80 -1.18
C VAL A 81 -14.52 -6.29 -2.29
N LEU A 82 -13.25 -6.51 -1.94
CA LEU A 82 -12.27 -7.06 -2.85
C LEU A 82 -12.42 -8.57 -2.94
N ALA A 83 -12.46 -9.08 -4.16
CA ALA A 83 -12.37 -10.51 -4.42
C ALA A 83 -10.94 -11.02 -4.19
N ASN A 84 -10.79 -12.34 -4.11
CA ASN A 84 -9.46 -12.95 -4.07
C ASN A 84 -8.69 -12.60 -5.35
N GLY A 85 -7.52 -11.98 -5.21
CA GLY A 85 -6.74 -11.53 -6.36
C GLY A 85 -5.50 -10.74 -5.97
N VAL A 86 -4.85 -10.18 -7.00
CA VAL A 86 -3.66 -9.34 -6.85
C VAL A 86 -4.03 -7.89 -7.14
N TYR A 87 -3.85 -7.02 -6.16
CA TYR A 87 -4.08 -5.60 -6.26
C TYR A 87 -2.75 -4.86 -6.13
N VAL A 88 -2.42 -4.04 -7.14
CA VAL A 88 -1.21 -3.22 -7.16
C VAL A 88 -1.66 -1.79 -7.37
N VAL A 89 -1.34 -0.93 -6.42
CA VAL A 89 -1.84 0.44 -6.37
C VAL A 89 -0.73 1.42 -6.05
N SER A 90 -0.97 2.68 -6.39
CA SER A 90 -0.09 3.79 -6.02
C SER A 90 -0.93 4.94 -5.48
N ASN A 91 -0.74 6.14 -6.01
CA ASN A 91 -1.43 7.35 -5.61
C ASN A 91 -2.58 7.72 -6.55
N GLY A 92 -3.01 6.79 -7.41
CA GLY A 92 -4.20 6.92 -8.25
C GLY A 92 -5.36 6.09 -7.71
N LEU A 93 -6.45 5.99 -8.48
CA LEU A 93 -7.52 5.02 -8.23
C LEU A 93 -7.00 3.58 -8.39
N MET A 94 -7.70 2.60 -7.82
CA MET A 94 -7.31 1.20 -7.96
C MET A 94 -7.40 0.73 -9.42
N SER A 95 -8.31 1.32 -10.20
CA SER A 95 -8.51 1.07 -11.62
C SER A 95 -7.48 1.76 -12.53
N GLU A 96 -6.61 2.63 -12.00
CA GLU A 96 -5.62 3.35 -12.82
C GLU A 96 -4.36 2.52 -13.03
N ASP A 97 -4.11 2.17 -14.29
CA ASP A 97 -2.95 1.38 -14.68
C ASP A 97 -1.73 2.26 -14.99
N TRP A 98 -1.14 2.86 -13.97
CA TRP A 98 0.14 3.58 -14.14
C TRP A 98 1.26 2.60 -14.49
N GLU A 99 2.19 2.98 -15.37
CA GLU A 99 3.25 2.07 -15.83
C GLU A 99 4.06 1.44 -14.70
N LYS A 100 4.37 2.20 -13.65
CA LYS A 100 5.07 1.66 -12.47
C LYS A 100 4.28 0.57 -11.76
N THR A 101 2.96 0.69 -11.72
CA THR A 101 2.07 -0.33 -11.11
C THR A 101 1.94 -1.54 -12.03
N LYS A 102 1.89 -1.37 -13.36
CA LYS A 102 1.96 -2.48 -14.33
C LYS A 102 3.25 -3.26 -14.18
N HIS A 103 4.36 -2.55 -14.05
CA HIS A 103 5.68 -3.12 -13.88
C HIS A 103 5.80 -3.91 -12.57
N LEU A 104 5.42 -3.30 -11.44
CA LEU A 104 5.39 -3.99 -10.15
C LEU A 104 4.45 -5.21 -10.16
N ARG A 105 3.28 -5.11 -10.79
CA ARG A 105 2.35 -6.24 -10.98
C ARG A 105 3.00 -7.37 -11.77
N LYS A 106 3.72 -7.06 -12.85
CA LYS A 106 4.44 -8.06 -13.65
C LYS A 106 5.46 -8.79 -12.79
N ARG A 107 6.33 -8.06 -12.07
CA ARG A 107 7.34 -8.69 -11.20
C ARG A 107 6.70 -9.54 -10.11
N PHE A 108 5.69 -9.01 -9.43
CA PHE A 108 4.97 -9.75 -8.39
C PHE A 108 4.35 -11.04 -8.93
N THR A 109 3.64 -10.98 -10.06
CA THR A 109 2.92 -12.13 -10.61
C THR A 109 3.83 -13.16 -11.28
N GLN A 110 4.94 -12.73 -11.88
CA GLN A 110 5.85 -13.62 -12.62
C GLN A 110 7.01 -14.14 -11.79
N GLU A 111 7.48 -13.37 -10.81
CA GLU A 111 8.66 -13.72 -10.01
C GLU A 111 8.25 -14.21 -8.61
N PHE A 112 7.35 -13.49 -7.92
CA PHE A 112 7.06 -13.75 -6.51
C PHE A 112 5.89 -14.73 -6.28
N LEU A 113 4.76 -14.53 -6.94
CA LEU A 113 3.55 -15.33 -6.77
C LEU A 113 3.77 -16.83 -7.03
N PRO A 114 4.54 -17.26 -8.06
CA PRO A 114 4.84 -18.66 -8.28
C PRO A 114 5.65 -19.28 -7.13
N MET A 115 6.49 -18.51 -6.44
CA MET A 115 7.27 -19.01 -5.29
C MET A 115 6.36 -19.36 -4.12
N LEU A 116 5.28 -18.61 -3.89
CA LEU A 116 4.30 -18.88 -2.83
C LEU A 116 3.54 -20.20 -3.02
N GLN A 117 3.56 -20.77 -4.24
CA GLN A 117 2.92 -22.04 -4.57
C GLN A 117 3.87 -23.24 -4.40
N GLN A 118 5.15 -23.00 -4.15
CA GLN A 118 6.15 -24.07 -3.98
C GLN A 118 6.15 -24.59 -2.55
N SER A 119 6.08 -25.91 -2.38
CA SER A 119 5.99 -26.56 -1.06
C SER A 119 7.24 -26.37 -0.19
N ASN A 120 8.42 -26.17 -0.80
CA ASN A 120 9.72 -26.15 -0.12
C ASN A 120 10.44 -24.81 -0.22
N ILE A 121 9.72 -23.71 -0.48
CA ILE A 121 10.34 -22.39 -0.55
C ILE A 121 10.83 -21.94 0.84
N THR A 122 12.06 -21.44 0.91
CA THR A 122 12.63 -20.93 2.16
C THR A 122 12.20 -19.47 2.38
N GLU A 123 12.05 -19.07 3.65
CA GLU A 123 11.77 -17.65 3.98
C GLU A 123 12.87 -16.72 3.47
N THR A 124 14.13 -17.16 3.49
CA THR A 124 15.26 -16.40 2.94
C THR A 124 15.09 -16.12 1.44
N ALA A 125 14.64 -17.11 0.66
CA ALA A 125 14.38 -16.92 -0.76
C ALA A 125 13.22 -15.94 -0.99
N LEU A 126 12.13 -16.07 -0.23
CA LEU A 126 11.01 -15.12 -0.28
C LEU A 126 11.45 -13.70 0.06
N HIS A 127 12.23 -13.53 1.12
CA HIS A 127 12.75 -12.22 1.54
C HIS A 127 13.68 -11.63 0.48
N SER A 128 14.60 -12.42 -0.09
CA SER A 128 15.48 -11.95 -1.15
C SER A 128 14.69 -11.42 -2.36
N THR A 129 13.70 -12.16 -2.84
CA THR A 129 12.93 -11.76 -4.02
C THR A 129 12.00 -10.58 -3.74
N VAL A 130 11.35 -10.52 -2.56
CA VAL A 130 10.46 -9.39 -2.25
C VAL A 130 11.24 -8.08 -2.11
N TRP A 131 12.44 -8.11 -1.52
CA TRP A 131 13.28 -6.91 -1.41
C TRP A 131 13.79 -6.45 -2.77
N ASP A 132 14.27 -7.37 -3.61
CA ASP A 132 14.69 -7.04 -4.98
C ASP A 132 13.54 -6.44 -5.83
N ILE A 133 12.30 -6.86 -5.61
CA ILE A 133 11.12 -6.25 -6.25
C ILE A 133 10.82 -4.86 -5.68
N LEU A 134 10.85 -4.70 -4.36
CA LEU A 134 10.52 -3.43 -3.69
C LEU A 134 11.62 -2.37 -3.84
N GLU A 135 12.84 -2.77 -4.21
CA GLU A 135 14.01 -1.92 -4.45
C GLU A 135 14.19 -1.60 -5.95
N ASP A 136 13.18 -1.87 -6.76
CA ASP A 136 13.22 -1.55 -8.20
C ASP A 136 13.17 -0.05 -8.47
N GLU A 137 14.29 0.49 -8.93
CA GLU A 137 14.50 1.92 -9.21
C GLU A 137 14.13 2.33 -10.64
N ARG A 138 13.67 1.38 -11.48
CA ARG A 138 13.36 1.68 -12.88
C ARG A 138 12.34 2.81 -12.99
N LYS A 139 12.74 3.88 -13.68
CA LYS A 139 11.89 5.02 -14.00
C LYS A 139 11.04 4.74 -15.23
N VAL A 140 9.88 5.37 -15.28
CA VAL A 140 9.02 5.37 -16.46
C VAL A 140 9.47 6.48 -17.40
N ILE A 141 9.47 6.22 -18.71
CA ILE A 141 9.76 7.25 -19.72
C ILE A 141 8.71 8.36 -19.68
N LEU A 142 9.10 9.59 -20.03
CA LEU A 142 8.26 10.78 -19.87
C LEU A 142 6.88 10.64 -20.51
N ASP A 143 6.81 10.05 -21.71
CA ASP A 143 5.57 9.91 -22.49
C ASP A 143 4.54 8.97 -21.86
N LEU A 144 4.96 8.14 -20.90
CA LEU A 144 4.08 7.20 -20.20
C LEU A 144 3.81 7.63 -18.74
N LEU A 145 4.26 8.82 -18.34
CA LEU A 145 3.94 9.38 -17.04
C LEU A 145 2.47 9.80 -16.97
N PRO A 146 1.80 9.64 -15.81
CA PRO A 146 0.47 10.18 -15.64
C PRO A 146 0.50 11.71 -15.60
N ASP A 147 -0.60 12.35 -15.98
CA ASP A 147 -0.80 13.79 -15.77
C ASP A 147 -1.63 14.05 -14.51
N THR A 148 -0.97 14.03 -13.34
CA THR A 148 -1.66 14.33 -12.08
C THR A 148 -1.73 15.83 -11.76
N GLY A 149 -1.20 16.69 -12.64
CA GLY A 149 -1.18 18.15 -12.45
C GLY A 149 -0.05 18.65 -11.54
N ILE A 150 0.97 17.82 -11.30
CA ILE A 150 2.28 18.26 -10.77
C ILE A 150 3.25 18.47 -11.94
N ASN A 151 4.44 19.03 -11.68
CA ASN A 151 5.42 19.23 -12.74
C ASN A 151 6.00 17.89 -13.24
N ALA A 152 6.46 17.86 -14.49
CA ALA A 152 6.94 16.66 -15.16
C ALA A 152 8.17 16.02 -14.50
N GLU A 153 9.08 16.85 -13.96
CA GLU A 153 10.26 16.37 -13.23
C GLU A 153 9.87 15.58 -11.97
N MET A 154 8.85 16.04 -11.25
CA MET A 154 8.31 15.35 -10.08
C MET A 154 7.53 14.09 -10.49
N GLU A 155 6.80 14.10 -11.61
CA GLU A 155 6.18 12.88 -12.13
C GLU A 155 7.24 11.82 -12.43
N ALA A 156 8.32 12.20 -13.11
CA ALA A 156 9.44 11.33 -13.40
C ALA A 156 10.10 10.83 -12.11
N LEU A 157 10.36 11.71 -11.14
CA LEU A 157 10.93 11.35 -9.85
C LEU A 157 10.09 10.29 -9.13
N LEU A 158 8.77 10.42 -9.13
CA LEU A 158 7.83 9.53 -8.43
C LEU A 158 7.48 8.27 -9.24
N SER A 159 8.10 8.04 -10.40
CA SER A 159 7.72 6.99 -11.34
C SER A 159 8.31 5.60 -11.08
N SER A 160 9.21 5.44 -10.11
CA SER A 160 9.75 4.14 -9.72
C SER A 160 9.00 3.53 -8.53
N THR A 161 9.15 2.21 -8.34
CA THR A 161 8.70 1.52 -7.11
C THR A 161 9.54 2.01 -5.93
N PHE A 162 10.86 2.01 -6.12
CA PHE A 162 11.81 2.55 -5.15
C PHE A 162 12.26 3.94 -5.57
N ILE A 163 11.83 4.96 -4.84
CA ILE A 163 12.14 6.35 -5.17
C ILE A 163 13.41 6.74 -4.45
N GLN A 164 14.46 7.02 -5.21
CA GLN A 164 15.70 7.58 -4.70
C GLN A 164 15.90 9.00 -5.22
N SER A 165 16.13 9.95 -4.31
CA SER A 165 16.66 11.27 -4.63
C SER A 165 17.19 11.97 -3.36
N PRO A 166 17.99 13.04 -3.52
CA PRO A 166 18.48 13.83 -2.38
C PRO A 166 17.38 14.56 -1.60
N ILE A 167 16.23 14.85 -2.23
CA ILE A 167 15.17 15.70 -1.67
C ILE A 167 13.91 14.93 -1.27
N TYR A 168 13.75 13.71 -1.76
CA TYR A 168 12.57 12.86 -1.53
C TYR A 168 12.89 11.40 -1.86
N GLY A 169 12.41 10.45 -1.06
CA GLY A 169 12.56 9.05 -1.39
C GLY A 169 11.82 8.09 -0.49
N THR A 170 11.90 6.81 -0.84
CA THR A 170 11.33 5.72 -0.07
C THR A 170 12.07 5.60 1.26
N ARG A 171 11.35 5.77 2.37
CA ARG A 171 11.92 5.71 3.73
C ARG A 171 11.96 4.32 4.32
N CYS A 172 10.94 3.51 4.03
CA CYS A 172 10.86 2.13 4.45
C CYS A 172 10.13 1.28 3.40
N SER A 173 10.44 -0.01 3.38
CA SER A 173 9.75 -1.03 2.61
C SER A 173 9.20 -2.08 3.56
N ASN A 174 7.94 -2.47 3.37
CA ASN A 174 7.24 -3.36 4.28
C ASN A 174 6.80 -4.64 3.55
N PHE A 175 7.02 -5.79 4.17
CA PHE A 175 6.48 -7.06 3.73
C PHE A 175 5.66 -7.68 4.87
N LEU A 176 4.35 -7.67 4.68
CA LEU A 176 3.37 -8.13 5.67
C LEU A 176 2.59 -9.32 5.11
N ARG A 177 2.50 -10.39 5.89
CA ARG A 177 1.69 -11.58 5.57
C ARG A 177 0.83 -11.98 6.75
N MET A 178 -0.41 -12.35 6.47
CA MET A 178 -1.27 -13.05 7.43
C MET A 178 -1.19 -14.56 7.18
N ARG A 179 -0.88 -15.34 8.22
CA ARG A 179 -1.07 -16.79 8.26
C ARG A 179 -2.26 -17.12 9.15
N GLN A 180 -2.67 -18.38 9.19
CA GLN A 180 -3.82 -18.83 9.99
C GLN A 180 -3.79 -18.40 11.46
N GLN A 181 -2.60 -18.30 12.08
CA GLN A 181 -2.45 -18.03 13.52
C GLN A 181 -1.51 -16.87 13.84
N GLN A 182 -0.94 -16.20 12.85
CA GLN A 182 0.03 -15.12 13.11
C GLN A 182 0.16 -14.16 11.93
N TRP A 183 0.55 -12.94 12.26
CA TRP A 183 1.15 -11.99 11.33
C TRP A 183 2.66 -12.21 11.25
N LEU A 184 3.20 -12.08 10.04
CA LEU A 184 4.63 -11.93 9.78
C LEU A 184 4.84 -10.56 9.16
N TRP A 185 5.45 -9.64 9.88
CA TRP A 185 5.77 -8.29 9.42
C TRP A 185 7.28 -8.13 9.40
N THR A 186 7.85 -7.86 8.24
CA THR A 186 9.22 -7.37 8.11
C THR A 186 9.24 -5.96 7.52
N GLU A 187 10.00 -5.06 8.14
CA GLU A 187 10.21 -3.70 7.66
C GLU A 187 11.71 -3.48 7.45
N LYS A 188 12.08 -3.01 6.26
CA LYS A 188 13.44 -2.58 5.93
C LYS A 188 13.51 -1.07 5.95
N ALA A 189 14.40 -0.50 6.74
CA ALA A 189 14.72 0.92 6.70
C ALA A 189 15.55 1.21 5.43
N GLN A 190 15.13 2.20 4.65
CA GLN A 190 15.68 2.50 3.33
C GLN A 190 16.52 3.77 3.30
N GLN A 191 16.45 4.57 4.37
CA GLN A 191 17.17 5.83 4.53
C GLN A 191 17.55 6.08 5.99
N GLY A 192 18.50 6.99 6.22
CA GLY A 192 18.95 7.39 7.56
C GLY A 192 20.00 6.45 8.13
N GLU A 193 20.32 6.60 9.41
CA GLU A 193 21.39 5.85 10.10
C GLU A 193 21.14 4.33 10.12
N GLN A 194 19.88 3.92 10.05
CA GLN A 194 19.44 2.53 10.06
C GLN A 194 19.27 1.94 8.65
N GLN A 195 19.77 2.61 7.60
CA GLN A 195 19.59 2.13 6.23
C GLN A 195 20.09 0.68 6.07
N GLY A 196 19.22 -0.19 5.56
CA GLY A 196 19.49 -1.62 5.38
C GLY A 196 19.10 -2.48 6.58
N GLU A 197 18.84 -1.90 7.76
CA GLU A 197 18.34 -2.65 8.91
C GLU A 197 16.94 -3.20 8.63
N ILE A 198 16.71 -4.45 9.05
CA ILE A 198 15.43 -5.13 8.94
C ILE A 198 14.91 -5.43 10.33
N VAL A 199 13.71 -4.95 10.63
CA VAL A 199 12.95 -5.28 11.83
C VAL A 199 11.93 -6.35 11.48
N GLU A 200 11.91 -7.44 12.25
CA GLU A 200 10.93 -8.51 12.10
C GLU A 200 10.01 -8.59 13.32
N GLN A 201 8.70 -8.71 13.07
CA GLN A 201 7.69 -8.91 14.10
C GLN A 201 6.80 -10.10 13.73
N LYS A 202 6.60 -10.98 14.72
CA LYS A 202 5.65 -12.09 14.66
C LYS A 202 4.59 -11.86 15.71
N ILE A 203 3.35 -11.61 15.27
CA ILE A 203 2.25 -11.29 16.19
C ILE A 203 1.23 -12.41 16.12
N SER A 204 1.00 -13.08 17.25
CA SER A 204 0.00 -14.14 17.33
C SER A 204 -1.40 -13.55 17.14
N LEU A 205 -2.19 -14.21 16.31
CA LEU A 205 -3.60 -13.90 16.14
C LEU A 205 -4.38 -14.44 17.34
N LEU A 206 -5.27 -13.62 17.89
CA LEU A 206 -6.21 -14.04 18.93
C LEU A 206 -7.15 -15.12 18.37
N LYS A 207 -7.58 -16.04 19.22
CA LYS A 207 -8.54 -17.08 18.80
C LYS A 207 -9.92 -16.47 18.56
#